data_AF-A0A1G2PFJ1-F1
#
_entry.id   AF-A0A1G2PFJ1-F1
#
_cell.length_a   1.000
_cell.length_b   1.000
_cell.length_c   1.000
_cell.angle_alpha   90.00
_cell.angle_beta   90.00
_cell.angle_gamma   90.00
#
_symmetry.space_group_name_H-M   'P 1'
#
loop_
_entity.id
_entity.type
_entity.pdbx_description
1 polymer ?
#
loop_
_entity_poly.entity_id
_entity_poly.type
_entity_poly.pdbx_seq_one_letter_code
_entity_poly.pdbx_strand_id
1 'polypeptide(L)' 'MRQRETDQEEAKNTCGNFRQTIDIPPRGSHVRVVGSCVLNTKHSWIEIHPVASFETIEQKPPL' A
#
# COMPACT_ATOMS: atom_id res chain seq x y z
N MET A 1 -4.52 22.45 -0.45
CA MET A 1 -4.45 21.27 -1.35
C MET A 1 -5.76 20.52 -1.24
N ARG A 2 -6.50 20.34 -2.33
CA ARG A 2 -7.73 19.54 -2.35
C ARG A 2 -7.30 18.10 -2.56
N GLN A 3 -7.49 17.22 -1.57
CA GLN A 3 -7.37 15.78 -1.79
C GLN A 3 -8.35 15.44 -2.91
N ARG A 4 -7.85 14.89 -4.03
CA ARG A 4 -8.73 14.24 -5.00
C ARG A 4 -9.21 12.97 -4.31
N GLU A 5 -10.52 12.87 -4.13
CA GLU A 5 -11.16 11.64 -3.68
C GLU A 5 -10.66 10.52 -4.61
N THR A 6 -10.02 9.51 -4.04
CA THR A 6 -9.74 8.29 -4.77
C THR A 6 -11.09 7.68 -5.10
N ASP A 7 -11.47 7.70 -6.38
CA ASP A 7 -12.69 7.05 -6.82
C ASP A 7 -12.53 5.55 -6.56
N GLN A 8 -13.27 5.05 -5.57
CA GLN A 8 -13.22 3.66 -5.15
C GLN A 8 -13.55 2.73 -6.33
N GLU A 9 -14.38 3.17 -7.28
CA GLU A 9 -14.71 2.40 -8.48
C GLU A 9 -13.53 2.31 -9.44
N GLU A 10 -12.75 3.38 -9.62
CA GLU A 10 -11.53 3.35 -10.43
C GLU A 10 -10.49 2.37 -9.84
N ALA A 11 -10.32 2.39 -8.52
CA ALA A 11 -9.42 1.46 -7.83
C ALA A 11 -9.87 0.00 -7.96
N LYS A 12 -11.18 -0.28 -7.81
CA LYS A 12 -11.76 -1.62 -8.02
C LYS A 12 -11.57 -2.09 -9.46
N ASN A 13 -11.85 -1.24 -10.45
CA ASN A 13 -11.69 -1.57 -11.87
C ASN A 13 -10.23 -1.84 -12.24
N THR A 14 -9.30 -1.05 -11.70
CA THR A 14 -7.86 -1.25 -11.91
C THR A 14 -7.40 -2.59 -11.33
N CYS A 15 -7.92 -2.97 -10.17
CA CYS A 15 -7.61 -4.27 -9.55
C CYS A 15 -8.37 -5.43 -10.21
N GLY A 16 -9.48 -5.18 -10.89
CA GLY A 16 -10.25 -6.14 -11.70
C GLY A 16 -10.41 -7.52 -11.07
N ASN A 17 -9.62 -8.49 -11.55
CA ASN A 17 -9.62 -9.89 -11.11
C ASN A 17 -8.45 -10.27 -10.19
N PHE A 18 -7.62 -9.31 -9.82
CA PHE A 18 -6.51 -9.54 -8.90
C PHE A 18 -7.06 -9.96 -7.53
N ARG A 19 -6.60 -11.12 -7.05
CA ARG A 19 -6.90 -11.63 -5.71
C ARG A 19 -5.59 -11.94 -5.03
N GLN A 20 -5.42 -11.37 -3.84
CA GLN A 20 -4.35 -11.73 -2.94
C GLN A 20 -4.91 -11.82 -1.52
N THR A 21 -4.39 -12.78 -0.77
CA THR A 21 -4.64 -12.87 0.66
C THR A 21 -3.40 -12.33 1.35
N ILE A 22 -3.57 -11.21 2.05
CA ILE A 22 -2.52 -10.61 2.88
C ILE A 22 -3.09 -10.35 4.26
N ASP A 23 -2.30 -10.60 5.29
CA ASP A 23 -2.68 -10.28 6.65
C ASP A 23 -2.55 -8.77 6.87
N ILE A 24 -3.66 -8.13 7.25
CA ILE A 24 -3.69 -6.70 7.55
C ILE A 24 -3.37 -6.51 9.02
N PRO A 25 -2.26 -5.83 9.38
CA PRO A 25 -1.91 -5.60 10.77
C PRO A 25 -2.94 -4.71 11.48
N PRO A 26 -3.05 -4.80 12.82
CA PRO A 26 -3.90 -3.90 13.59
C PRO A 26 -3.60 -2.43 13.31
N ARG A 27 -4.63 -1.59 13.42
CA ARG A 27 -4.45 -0.14 13.30
C ARG A 27 -3.46 0.35 14.35
N GLY A 28 -2.50 1.18 13.94
CA GLY A 28 -1.44 1.71 14.81
C GLY A 28 -0.17 0.87 14.85
N SER A 29 -0.15 -0.32 14.23
CA SER A 29 1.09 -1.09 14.06
C SER A 29 2.09 -0.34 13.18
N HIS A 30 3.36 -0.34 13.60
CA HIS A 30 4.48 0.04 12.74
C HIS A 30 4.93 -1.18 11.94
N VAL A 31 5.04 -1.00 10.64
CA VAL A 31 5.25 -2.12 9.72
C VAL A 31 6.32 -1.79 8.69
N ARG A 32 7.05 -2.83 8.26
CA ARG A 32 7.74 -2.85 6.98
C ARG A 32 6.77 -3.36 5.92
N VAL A 33 6.67 -2.65 4.81
CA VAL A 33 5.82 -3.05 3.66
C VAL A 33 6.72 -3.64 2.58
N VAL A 34 6.36 -4.81 2.07
CA VAL A 34 7.10 -5.49 0.99
C VAL A 34 6.18 -5.64 -0.22
N GLY A 35 6.71 -5.35 -1.41
CA GLY A 35 5.98 -5.51 -2.67
C GLY A 35 6.82 -5.06 -3.87
N SER A 36 6.22 -5.10 -5.05
CA SER A 36 6.88 -4.63 -6.28
C SER A 36 6.98 -3.12 -6.29
N CYS A 37 8.18 -2.61 -6.54
CA CYS A 37 8.45 -1.18 -6.72
C CYS A 37 8.28 -0.81 -8.20
N VAL A 38 7.29 0.04 -8.50
CA VAL A 38 6.94 0.40 -9.88
C VAL A 38 6.84 1.92 -10.03
N LEU A 39 7.14 2.44 -11.22
CA LEU A 39 6.86 3.83 -11.57
C LEU A 39 5.40 3.94 -12.02
N ASN A 40 4.60 4.70 -11.29
CA ASN A 40 3.26 5.06 -11.71
C ASN A 40 3.36 6.10 -12.85
N THR A 41 3.16 5.68 -14.10
CA THR A 41 3.33 6.56 -15.26
C THR A 41 2.23 7.61 -15.43
N LYS A 42 1.08 7.43 -14.75
CA LYS A 42 -0.04 8.38 -14.74
C LYS A 42 0.19 9.55 -13.77
N HIS A 43 0.90 9.29 -12.67
CA HIS A 43 1.11 10.24 -11.57
C HIS A 43 2.58 10.55 -11.26
N SER A 44 3.50 9.91 -11.98
CA SER A 44 4.95 10.13 -11.96
C SER A 44 5.60 9.95 -10.60
N TRP A 45 5.07 9.07 -9.75
CA TRP A 45 5.69 8.67 -8.49
C TRP A 45 6.11 7.20 -8.51
N ILE A 46 7.02 6.84 -7.60
CA ILE A 46 7.31 5.45 -7.29
C ILE A 46 6.26 4.92 -6.33
N GLU A 47 5.71 3.75 -6.64
CA GLU A 47 4.65 3.08 -5.90
C GLU A 47 5.06 1.64 -5.55
N ILE A 48 4.65 1.17 -4.38
CA ILE A 48 4.67 -0.27 -4.07
C ILE A 48 3.32 -0.85 -4.49
N HIS A 49 3.27 -1.57 -5.60
CA HIS A 49 2.03 -2.13 -6.14
C HIS A 49 2.26 -3.41 -6.96
N PRO A 50 1.60 -4.54 -6.62
CA PRO A 50 0.81 -4.76 -5.41
C PRO A 50 1.70 -4.90 -4.16
N VAL A 51 1.11 -4.66 -2.98
CA VAL A 51 1.72 -5.03 -1.69
C VAL A 51 1.64 -6.55 -1.54
N ALA A 52 2.78 -7.19 -1.27
CA ALA A 52 2.89 -8.63 -1.07
C ALA A 52 2.80 -9.05 0.40
N SER A 53 3.35 -8.26 1.33
CA SER A 53 3.27 -8.55 2.76
C SER A 53 3.50 -7.32 3.64
N PHE A 54 3.07 -7.47 4.89
CA PHE A 54 3.41 -6.58 5.99
C PHE A 54 4.19 -7.35 7.05
N GLU A 55 5.22 -6.72 7.61
CA GLU A 55 5.95 -7.25 8.75
C GLU A 55 5.92 -6.23 9.87
N THR A 56 5.34 -6.58 11.02
CA THR A 56 5.37 -5.69 12.19
C THR A 56 6.82 -5.52 12.64
N ILE A 57 7.24 -4.27 12.78
CA ILE A 57 8.57 -3.93 13.29
C ILE A 57 8.43 -3.36 14.69
N GLU A 58 9.19 -3.92 15.63
CA GLU A 58 9.34 -3.31 16.95
C GLU A 58 10.07 -1.98 16.79
N GLN A 59 9.44 -0.90 17.25
CA GLN A 59 10.17 0.33 17.44
C GLN A 59 10.99 0.20 18.73
N LYS A 60 12.30 0.09 18.59
CA LYS A 60 13.19 0.39 19.73
C LYS A 60 12.92 1.85 20.12
N PRO A 61 12.57 2.14 21.39
CA PRO A 61 12.34 3.52 21.81
C PRO A 61 13.58 4.38 21.48
N PRO A 62 13.39 5.66 21.08
CA PRO A 62 14.50 6.60 21.02
C PRO A 62 15.23 6.63 22.37
N LEU A 63 16.57 6.57 22.34
CA LEU A 63 17.41 6.72 23.54
C LEU A 63 17.23 8.10 24.19
#